data_AF-A0A524GVT5-F1
#
_entry.id   AF-A0A524GVT5-F1
#
_cell.length_a   1.000
_cell.length_b   1.000
_cell.length_c   1.000
_cell.angle_alpha   90.00
_cell.angle_beta   90.00
_cell.angle_gamma   90.00
#
_symmetry.space_group_name_H-M   'P 1'
#
loop_
_entity.id
_entity.type
_entity.pdbx_description
1 polymer ?
#
loop_
_entity_poly.entity_id
_entity_poly.type
_entity_poly.pdbx_seq_one_letter_code
_entity_poly.pdbx_strand_id
1 'polypeptide(L)'
;MIRKILLSIASAAIFSPGLNSQEPIKYQLPPEEIIRIVDAPVTPVVSVSPDKTNILVVRKPPIITISELSEVELRLAGLRINPATGGRSRQTFNKGFILMNIDGSNVRQIS
;
A
#
# COMPACT_ATOMS: atom_id res chain seq x y z
N MET A 1 27.87 56.42 12.83
CA MET A 1 26.95 55.44 13.46
C MET A 1 26.53 54.31 12.51
N ILE A 2 26.26 54.58 11.21
CA ILE A 2 25.91 53.57 10.18
C ILE A 2 26.93 52.41 10.06
N ARG A 3 28.23 52.69 10.14
CA ARG A 3 29.29 51.68 10.01
C ARG A 3 29.28 50.63 11.13
N LYS A 4 28.91 51.03 12.35
CA LYS A 4 28.77 50.12 13.51
C LYS A 4 27.52 49.24 13.40
N ILE A 5 26.44 49.79 12.82
CA ILE A 5 25.19 49.06 12.55
C ILE A 5 25.41 47.99 11.45
N LEU A 6 26.19 48.31 10.42
CA LEU A 6 26.61 47.36 9.38
C LEU A 6 27.47 46.22 9.95
N LEU A 7 28.40 46.53 10.87
CA LEU A 7 29.22 45.53 11.56
C LEU A 7 28.42 44.62 12.50
N SER A 8 27.38 45.14 13.19
CA SER A 8 26.52 44.31 14.04
C SER A 8 25.61 43.37 13.25
N ILE A 9 25.16 43.77 12.06
CA ILE A 9 24.36 42.89 11.17
C ILE A 9 25.25 41.77 10.60
N ALA A 10 26.49 42.07 10.23
CA ALA A 10 27.44 41.08 9.76
C ALA A 10 27.80 40.04 10.84
N SER A 11 27.87 40.45 12.12
CA SER A 11 28.14 39.52 13.23
C SER A 11 26.97 38.59 13.53
N ALA A 12 25.71 38.99 13.25
CA ALA A 12 24.54 38.15 13.44
C ALA A 12 24.42 37.03 12.39
N ALA A 13 24.97 37.23 11.18
CA ALA A 13 24.99 36.20 10.13
C ALA A 13 25.93 35.02 10.45
N ILE A 14 26.98 35.26 11.26
CA ILE A 14 27.98 34.24 11.61
C ILE A 14 27.47 33.31 12.73
N PHE A 15 26.49 33.75 13.52
CA PHE A 15 25.92 33.01 14.65
C PHE A 15 24.57 32.37 14.32
N SER A 16 24.42 31.83 13.10
CA SER A 16 23.28 30.97 12.78
C SER A 16 23.66 29.53 13.11
N PRO A 17 23.30 28.96 14.28
CA PRO A 17 23.41 27.53 14.49
C PRO A 17 22.59 26.87 13.37
N GLY A 18 23.19 25.90 12.68
CA GLY A 18 22.61 25.26 11.50
C GLY A 18 21.12 24.99 11.72
N LEU A 19 20.29 25.76 11.02
CA LEU A 19 18.88 25.47 10.87
C LEU A 19 18.84 24.15 10.11
N ASN A 20 18.78 23.04 10.84
CA ASN A 20 18.48 21.73 10.29
C ASN A 20 17.03 21.79 9.80
N SER A 21 16.90 22.35 8.59
CA SER A 21 15.71 22.31 7.75
C SER A 21 15.20 20.87 7.71
N GLN A 22 13.87 20.73 7.78
CA GLN A 22 13.11 19.47 7.82
C GLN A 22 13.85 18.34 7.08
N GLU A 23 14.43 17.42 7.84
CA GLU A 23 14.97 16.20 7.24
C GLU A 23 13.84 15.52 6.46
N PRO A 24 14.10 15.05 5.23
CA PRO A 24 13.09 14.32 4.48
C PRO A 24 12.70 13.08 5.29
N ILE A 25 11.51 13.14 5.89
CA ILE A 25 10.97 12.05 6.69
C ILE A 25 10.83 10.85 5.76
N LYS A 26 11.64 9.81 6.00
CA LYS A 26 11.53 8.54 5.29
C LYS A 26 10.25 7.82 5.72
N TYR A 27 9.77 6.90 4.89
CA TYR A 27 8.62 6.07 5.23
C TYR A 27 8.81 5.43 6.61
N GLN A 28 7.85 5.65 7.50
CA GLN A 28 7.86 5.11 8.86
C GLN A 28 6.87 3.97 8.95
N LEU A 29 7.33 2.84 9.49
CA LEU A 29 6.44 1.76 9.86
C LEU A 29 5.79 2.06 11.20
N PRO A 30 4.51 1.73 11.39
CA PRO A 30 3.87 1.80 12.69
C PRO A 30 4.46 0.73 13.63
N PRO A 31 4.15 0.77 14.94
CA PRO A 31 4.50 -0.31 15.86
C PRO A 31 4.03 -1.69 15.37
N GLU A 32 4.77 -2.75 15.73
CA GLU A 32 4.54 -4.10 15.24
C GLU A 32 3.12 -4.61 15.49
N GLU A 33 2.49 -4.22 16.60
CA GLU A 33 1.10 -4.55 16.94
C GLU A 33 0.14 -4.15 15.82
N ILE A 34 0.33 -2.96 15.25
CA ILE A 34 -0.52 -2.42 14.19
C ILE A 34 -0.23 -3.13 12.88
N ILE A 35 1.03 -3.39 12.56
CA ILE A 35 1.42 -4.16 11.37
C ILE A 35 0.74 -5.52 11.38
N ARG A 36 0.80 -6.24 12.51
CA ARG A 36 0.16 -7.57 12.65
C ARG A 36 -1.34 -7.54 12.40
N ILE A 37 -2.03 -6.47 12.82
CA ILE A 37 -3.48 -6.32 12.60
C ILE A 37 -3.77 -6.06 11.11
N VAL A 38 -3.00 -5.18 10.48
CA VAL A 38 -3.21 -4.79 9.08
C VAL A 38 -2.86 -5.94 8.11
N ASP A 39 -1.78 -6.66 8.37
CA ASP A 39 -1.30 -7.77 7.53
C ASP A 39 -1.99 -9.11 7.83
N ALA A 40 -2.90 -9.14 8.80
CA ALA A 40 -3.65 -10.34 9.14
C ALA A 40 -4.40 -10.90 7.92
N PRO A 41 -4.43 -12.23 7.72
CA PRO A 41 -5.12 -12.82 6.59
C PRO A 41 -6.64 -12.57 6.71
N VAL A 42 -7.24 -12.07 5.63
CA VAL A 42 -8.69 -11.90 5.54
C VAL A 42 -9.40 -13.24 5.39
N THR A 43 -10.64 -13.29 5.89
CA THR A 43 -11.52 -14.45 5.70
C THR A 43 -11.68 -14.74 4.21
N PRO A 44 -11.38 -15.97 3.74
CA PRO A 44 -11.53 -16.31 2.34
C PRO A 44 -13.01 -16.38 1.95
N VAL A 45 -13.27 -16.20 0.66
CA VAL A 45 -14.61 -16.39 0.09
C VAL A 45 -14.76 -17.85 -0.29
N VAL A 46 -15.87 -18.48 0.10
CA VAL A 46 -16.18 -19.86 -0.24
C VAL A 46 -17.35 -19.89 -1.21
N SER A 47 -17.22 -20.66 -2.29
CA SER A 47 -18.28 -20.92 -3.26
C SER A 47 -18.47 -22.43 -3.42
N VAL A 48 -19.71 -22.89 -3.39
CA VAL A 48 -20.06 -24.30 -3.56
C VAL A 48 -20.59 -24.50 -4.97
N SER A 49 -20.17 -25.58 -5.64
CA SER A 49 -20.65 -25.89 -6.98
C SER A 49 -22.15 -26.20 -7.00
N PRO A 50 -22.88 -25.90 -8.09
CA PRO A 50 -24.33 -26.14 -8.15
C PRO A 50 -24.74 -27.61 -7.95
N ASP A 51 -23.88 -28.55 -8.36
CA ASP A 51 -24.02 -29.99 -8.17
C ASP A 51 -23.59 -30.48 -6.77
N LYS A 52 -23.12 -29.58 -5.90
CA LYS A 52 -22.69 -29.84 -4.52
C LYS A 52 -21.54 -30.85 -4.39
N THR A 53 -20.73 -30.99 -5.43
CA THR A 53 -19.57 -31.92 -5.42
C THR A 53 -18.28 -31.24 -4.99
N ASN A 54 -18.14 -29.94 -5.25
CA ASN A 54 -16.90 -29.19 -5.07
C ASN A 54 -17.11 -27.89 -4.27
N ILE A 55 -16.04 -27.46 -3.61
CA ILE A 55 -15.90 -26.19 -2.91
C ILE A 55 -14.70 -25.44 -3.49
N LEU A 56 -14.92 -24.21 -3.92
CA LEU A 56 -13.88 -23.25 -4.29
C LEU A 56 -13.64 -22.27 -3.14
N VAL A 57 -12.43 -22.25 -2.61
CA VAL A 57 -11.96 -21.29 -1.61
C VAL A 57 -11.08 -20.25 -2.31
N VAL A 58 -11.54 -19.00 -2.29
CA VAL A 58 -10.88 -17.86 -2.93
C VAL A 58 -10.21 -16.99 -1.86
N ARG A 59 -8.89 -16.88 -1.92
CA ARG A 59 -8.10 -16.01 -1.05
C ARG A 59 -7.95 -14.62 -1.67
N LYS A 60 -8.08 -13.60 -0.84
CA LYS A 60 -7.86 -12.20 -1.22
C LYS A 60 -6.72 -11.61 -0.40
N PRO A 61 -5.94 -10.67 -0.95
CA PRO A 61 -4.99 -9.91 -0.15
C PRO A 61 -5.76 -8.99 0.83
N PRO A 62 -5.22 -8.75 2.03
CA PRO A 62 -5.86 -7.87 3.01
C PRO A 62 -5.91 -6.42 2.55
N ILE A 63 -4.86 -5.95 1.88
CA ILE A 63 -4.70 -4.60 1.36
C ILE A 63 -3.97 -4.60 0.01
N ILE A 64 -4.11 -3.50 -0.73
CA ILE A 64 -3.31 -3.25 -1.94
C ILE A 64 -1.89 -2.89 -1.50
N THR A 65 -0.89 -3.45 -2.18
CA THR A 65 0.53 -3.23 -1.85
C THR A 65 0.95 -1.78 -2.16
N ILE A 66 1.99 -1.30 -1.46
CA ILE A 66 2.55 0.04 -1.73
C ILE A 66 3.08 0.11 -3.17
N SER A 67 3.71 -0.95 -3.67
CA SER A 67 4.21 -1.02 -5.04
C SER A 67 3.08 -0.79 -6.05
N GLU A 68 1.96 -1.48 -5.88
CA GLU A 68 0.81 -1.37 -6.79
C GLU A 68 0.11 0.00 -6.65
N LEU A 69 0.06 0.57 -5.43
CA LEU A 69 -0.43 1.94 -5.22
C LEU A 69 0.48 3.02 -5.80
N SER A 70 1.78 2.72 -5.96
CA SER A 70 2.78 3.64 -6.50
C SER A 70 2.90 3.60 -8.03
N GLU A 71 2.14 2.71 -8.68
CA GLU A 71 2.08 2.66 -10.14
C GLU A 71 1.52 3.94 -10.75
N VAL A 72 1.84 4.17 -12.02
CA VAL A 72 1.37 5.33 -12.77
C VAL A 72 -0.15 5.27 -12.92
N GLU A 73 -0.84 6.37 -12.61
CA GLU A 73 -2.30 6.51 -12.71
C GLU A 73 -2.63 7.70 -13.63
N LEU A 74 -3.38 7.44 -14.71
CA LEU A 74 -3.97 8.48 -15.54
C LEU A 74 -5.32 8.92 -14.95
N ARG A 75 -5.49 10.23 -14.83
CA ARG A 75 -6.70 10.85 -14.28
C ARG A 75 -7.50 11.53 -15.38
N LEU A 76 -8.38 10.78 -16.03
CA LEU A 76 -9.14 11.21 -17.21
C LEU A 76 -10.63 11.19 -16.91
N ALA A 77 -11.33 12.31 -17.11
CA ALA A 77 -12.77 12.44 -16.87
C ALA A 77 -13.22 11.93 -15.48
N GLY A 78 -12.39 12.12 -14.45
CA GLY A 78 -12.66 11.64 -13.08
C GLY A 78 -12.36 10.15 -12.84
N LEU A 79 -11.92 9.41 -13.86
CA LEU A 79 -11.48 8.03 -13.75
C LEU A 79 -9.99 7.94 -13.43
N ARG A 80 -9.62 6.86 -12.73
CA ARG A 80 -8.25 6.49 -12.39
C ARG A 80 -7.88 5.25 -13.19
N ILE A 81 -7.11 5.43 -14.27
CA ILE A 81 -6.81 4.38 -15.25
C ILE A 81 -5.33 4.02 -15.14
N ASN A 82 -5.03 2.73 -15.04
CA ASN A 82 -3.66 2.24 -15.10
C ASN A 82 -3.28 2.10 -16.58
N PRO A 83 -2.31 2.89 -17.09
CA PRO A 83 -1.96 2.89 -18.49
C PRO A 83 -1.35 1.56 -18.97
N ALA A 84 -0.77 0.75 -18.07
CA ALA A 84 -0.18 -0.54 -18.43
C ALA A 84 -1.25 -1.62 -18.66
N THR A 85 -2.40 -1.53 -17.99
CA THR A 85 -3.47 -2.54 -18.06
C THR A 85 -4.73 -2.04 -18.76
N GLY A 86 -4.88 -0.72 -18.95
CA GLY A 86 -6.09 -0.07 -19.44
C GLY A 86 -7.28 -0.10 -18.47
N GLY A 87 -7.13 -0.75 -17.31
CA GLY A 87 -8.17 -0.92 -16.30
C GLY A 87 -8.14 0.15 -15.22
N ARG A 88 -8.95 -0.05 -14.16
CA ARG A 88 -8.96 0.84 -12.99
C ARG A 88 -7.67 0.66 -12.19
N SER A 89 -6.99 1.75 -11.82
CA SER A 89 -5.72 1.70 -11.07
C SER A 89 -5.84 1.16 -9.65
N ARG A 90 -7.03 1.17 -9.05
CA ARG A 90 -7.26 0.75 -7.66
C ARG A 90 -8.26 -0.38 -7.60
N GLN A 91 -7.83 -1.56 -8.03
CA GLN A 91 -8.62 -2.77 -8.01
C GLN A 91 -7.98 -3.80 -7.07
N THR A 92 -8.81 -4.54 -6.33
CA THR A 92 -8.35 -5.68 -5.53
C THR A 92 -8.48 -6.95 -6.35
N PHE A 93 -7.44 -7.77 -6.36
CA PHE A 93 -7.41 -9.05 -7.06
C PHE A 93 -7.53 -10.22 -6.10
N ASN A 94 -7.88 -11.41 -6.61
CA ASN A 94 -7.79 -12.64 -5.82
C ASN A 94 -6.34 -13.13 -5.86
N LYS A 95 -5.79 -13.53 -4.71
CA LYS A 95 -4.39 -13.95 -4.56
C LYS A 95 -4.20 -15.46 -4.74
N GLY A 96 -5.26 -16.25 -4.61
CA GLY A 96 -5.14 -17.69 -4.82
C GLY A 96 -6.48 -18.41 -4.77
N PHE A 97 -6.48 -19.58 -5.38
CA PHE A 97 -7.67 -20.43 -5.52
C PHE A 97 -7.34 -21.83 -5.04
N ILE A 98 -8.18 -22.36 -4.15
CA ILE A 98 -8.11 -23.74 -3.67
C ILE A 98 -9.42 -24.41 -4.02
N LEU A 99 -9.35 -25.57 -4.68
CA LEU A 99 -10.49 -26.42 -4.96
C LEU A 99 -10.41 -27.66 -4.07
N MET A 100 -11.54 -28.08 -3.54
CA MET A 100 -11.65 -29.31 -2.74
C MET A 100 -13.03 -29.94 -2.97
N ASN A 101 -13.14 -31.22 -2.68
CA ASN A 101 -14.44 -31.89 -2.69
C ASN A 101 -15.29 -31.42 -1.48
N ILE A 102 -16.61 -31.60 -1.58
CA ILE A 102 -17.56 -31.23 -0.50
C ILE A 102 -17.29 -31.98 0.82
N ASP A 103 -16.70 -33.17 0.74
CA ASP A 103 -16.33 -34.00 1.89
C ASP A 103 -14.99 -33.59 2.53
N GLY A 104 -14.34 -32.55 2.00
CA GLY A 104 -13.05 -32.08 2.49
C GLY A 104 -11.85 -32.75 1.85
N SER A 105 -12.05 -33.77 1.02
CA SER A 105 -10.97 -34.49 0.34
C SER A 105 -10.46 -33.75 -0.89
N ASN A 106 -9.33 -34.22 -1.42
CA ASN A 106 -8.82 -33.80 -2.72
C ASN A 106 -8.56 -32.28 -2.84
N VAL A 107 -7.88 -31.72 -1.84
CA VAL A 107 -7.49 -30.31 -1.82
C VAL A 107 -6.43 -30.04 -2.90
N ARG A 108 -6.72 -29.12 -3.81
CA ARG A 108 -5.86 -28.71 -4.92
C ARG A 108 -5.72 -27.20 -4.94
N GLN A 109 -4.49 -26.70 -5.00
CA GLN A 109 -4.24 -25.31 -5.35
C GLN A 109 -4.26 -25.18 -6.87
N ILE A 110 -5.10 -24.30 -7.39
CA ILE A 110 -5.32 -24.09 -8.83
C ILE A 110 -4.79 -22.74 -9.34
N SER A 111 -4.13 -21.96 -8.47
CA SER A 111 -3.26 -20.82 -8.81
C SER A 111 -2.42 -20.38 -7.62
#